data_AF-A0A3M1JED0-F1
#
_entry.id   AF-A0A3M1JED0-F1
#
_cell.length_a   1.000
_cell.length_b   1.000
_cell.length_c   1.000
_cell.angle_alpha   90.00
_cell.angle_beta   90.00
_cell.angle_gamma   90.00
#
_symmetry.space_group_name_H-M   'P 1'
#
loop_
_entity.id
_entity.type
_entity.pdbx_description
1 polymer ?
#
loop_
_entity_poly.entity_id
_entity_poly.type
_entity_poly.pdbx_seq_one_letter_code
_entity_poly.pdbx_strand_id
1 'polypeptide(L)' 'IEYGMAQLGAIALWQQYRQHPTRTVERYRSALRLGYTRAINDIYQTAGIQFDFSRDYIRRLGHFVKQEIDKLTRT' A
#
# COMPACT_ATOMS: atom_id res chain seq x y z
N ILE A 1 11.87 -5.48 11.09
CA ILE A 1 11.98 -5.30 9.62
C ILE A 1 10.60 -5.34 8.97
N GLU A 2 9.76 -6.25 9.45
CA GLU A 2 8.35 -6.51 9.18
C GLU A 2 7.47 -5.25 9.26
N TYR A 3 7.60 -4.43 10.30
CA TYR A 3 6.87 -3.17 10.42
C TYR A 3 7.16 -2.18 9.29
N GLY A 4 8.41 -2.13 8.81
CA GLY A 4 8.80 -1.30 7.68
C GLY A 4 8.14 -1.76 6.38
N MET A 5 8.13 -3.08 6.14
CA MET A 5 7.46 -3.68 4.99
C MET A 5 5.93 -3.44 5.04
N ALA A 6 5.32 -3.68 6.19
CA ALA A 6 3.89 -3.45 6.42
C ALA A 6 3.50 -1.98 6.24
N GLN A 7 4.33 -1.04 6.71
CA GLN A 7 4.09 0.40 6.52
C GLN A 7 4.13 0.78 5.04
N LEU A 8 5.09 0.27 4.27
CA LEU A 8 5.14 0.51 2.81
C LEU A 8 3.92 -0.08 2.10
N GLY A 9 3.47 -1.27 2.51
CA GLY A 9 2.23 -1.85 2.01
C GLY A 9 0.99 -1.01 2.34
N ALA A 10 0.91 -0.48 3.56
CA ALA A 10 -0.18 0.39 3.98
C ALA A 10 -0.20 1.72 3.19
N ILE A 11 0.97 2.33 2.94
CA ILE A 11 1.07 3.55 2.12
C ILE A 11 0.64 3.26 0.67
N ALA A 12 1.05 2.12 0.10
CA ALA A 12 0.64 1.73 -1.25
C ALA A 12 -0.89 1.51 -1.34
N LEU A 13 -1.50 0.86 -0.35
CA LEU A 13 -2.95 0.71 -0.24
C LEU A 13 -3.64 2.08 -0.13
N TRP A 14 -3.12 2.97 0.70
CA TRP A 14 -3.64 4.33 0.81
C TRP A 14 -3.56 5.09 -0.52
N GLN A 15 -2.44 5.02 -1.23
CA GLN A 15 -2.27 5.63 -2.54
C GLN A 15 -3.31 5.11 -3.54
N GLN A 16 -3.54 3.78 -3.59
CA GLN A 16 -4.56 3.20 -4.45
C GLN A 16 -5.96 3.61 -4.03
N TYR A 17 -6.25 3.70 -2.73
CA TYR A 17 -7.56 4.13 -2.23
C TYR A 17 -7.90 5.56 -2.68
N ARG A 18 -6.91 6.46 -2.73
CA ARG A 18 -7.10 7.84 -3.22
C ARG A 18 -7.50 7.90 -4.71
N GLN A 19 -7.15 6.89 -5.50
CA GLN A 19 -7.45 6.82 -6.93
C GLN A 19 -8.68 5.95 -7.25
N HIS A 20 -8.83 4.83 -6.54
CA HIS A 20 -9.82 3.78 -6.79
C HIS A 20 -10.37 3.19 -5.47
N PRO A 21 -11.20 3.94 -4.71
CA PRO A 21 -11.56 3.59 -3.34
C PRO A 21 -12.30 2.25 -3.23
N THR A 22 -13.37 2.05 -4.00
CA THR A 22 -14.19 0.82 -3.96
C THR A 22 -13.36 -0.42 -4.28
N ARG A 23 -12.62 -0.39 -5.39
CA ARG A 23 -11.75 -1.49 -5.82
C ARG A 23 -10.66 -1.81 -4.80
N THR A 24 -10.09 -0.79 -4.17
CA THR A 24 -9.04 -0.97 -3.17
C THR A 24 -9.57 -1.67 -1.93
N VAL A 25 -10.75 -1.27 -1.44
CA VAL A 25 -11.40 -1.92 -0.28
C VAL A 25 -11.78 -3.37 -0.60
N GLU A 26 -12.30 -3.64 -1.79
CA GLU A 26 -12.64 -5.00 -2.22
C GLU A 26 -11.42 -5.92 -2.30
N ARG A 27 -10.32 -5.43 -2.87
CA ARG A 27 -9.05 -6.15 -2.94
C ARG A 27 -8.45 -6.39 -1.56
N TYR A 28 -8.47 -5.37 -0.70
CA TYR A 28 -8.01 -5.49 0.67
C TYR A 28 -8.80 -6.57 1.44
N ARG A 29 -10.13 -6.56 1.34
CA ARG A 29 -10.97 -7.62 1.93
C ARG A 29 -10.66 -9.00 1.37
N SER A 30 -10.40 -9.09 0.06
CA SER A 30 -10.02 -10.35 -0.59
C SER A 30 -8.68 -10.88 -0.07
N ALA A 31 -7.71 -9.99 0.15
CA ALA A 31 -6.43 -10.35 0.75
C ALA A 31 -6.58 -10.81 2.21
N LEU A 32 -7.40 -10.12 3.02
CA LEU A 32 -7.68 -10.52 4.41
C LEU A 32 -8.30 -11.91 4.50
N ARG A 33 -9.17 -12.29 3.55
CA ARG A 33 -9.79 -13.63 3.52
C ARG A 33 -8.79 -14.77 3.30
N LEU A 34 -7.61 -14.48 2.75
CA LEU A 34 -6.56 -15.50 2.60
C LEU A 34 -5.96 -15.92 3.95
N GLY A 35 -6.04 -15.06 4.97
CA GLY A 35 -5.41 -15.32 6.27
C GLY A 35 -3.93 -15.71 6.12
N TYR A 36 -3.50 -16.71 6.90
CA TYR A 36 -2.13 -17.24 6.88
C TYR A 36 -1.94 -18.43 5.93
N THR A 37 -2.89 -18.67 5.01
CA THR A 37 -2.88 -19.85 4.13
C THR A 37 -2.07 -19.67 2.86
N ARG A 38 -1.53 -18.45 2.64
CA ARG A 38 -0.78 -18.07 1.43
C ARG A 38 0.50 -17.35 1.81
N ALA A 39 1.44 -17.33 0.88
CA ALA A 39 2.68 -16.60 1.06
C ALA A 39 2.42 -15.08 1.10
N ILE A 40 3.27 -14.32 1.81
CA ILE A 40 3.08 -12.88 2.01
C ILE A 40 3.00 -12.11 0.69
N ASN A 41 3.76 -12.53 -0.31
CA ASN A 41 3.77 -12.03 -1.67
C ASN A 41 2.39 -12.20 -2.35
N ASP A 42 1.72 -13.33 -2.17
CA ASP A 42 0.36 -13.55 -2.71
C ASP A 42 -0.67 -12.66 -2.03
N ILE A 43 -0.52 -12.44 -0.72
CA ILE A 43 -1.39 -11.55 0.06
C ILE A 43 -1.29 -10.11 -0.48
N TYR A 44 -0.07 -9.61 -0.71
CA TYR A 44 0.17 -8.27 -1.26
C TYR A 44 -0.40 -8.13 -2.67
N GLN A 45 -0.14 -9.11 -3.54
CA GLN A 45 -0.67 -9.11 -4.90
C GLN A 45 -2.20 -9.11 -4.92
N THR A 46 -2.83 -9.90 -4.04
CA THR A 46 -4.30 -9.95 -3.90
C THR A 46 -4.86 -8.62 -3.40
N ALA A 47 -4.15 -7.94 -2.51
CA ALA A 47 -4.48 -6.59 -2.05
C ALA A 47 -4.29 -5.52 -3.15
N GLY A 48 -3.70 -5.88 -4.30
CA GLY A 48 -3.48 -4.99 -5.43
C GLY A 48 -2.19 -4.17 -5.34
N ILE A 49 -1.32 -4.45 -4.37
CA ILE A 49 -0.06 -3.75 -4.14
C ILE A 49 1.14 -4.63 -4.49
N GLN A 50 2.28 -4.01 -4.76
CA GLN A 50 3.50 -4.74 -5.09
C GLN A 50 4.27 -5.11 -3.81
N PHE A 51 4.75 -6.35 -3.72
CA PHE A 51 5.76 -6.75 -2.74
C PHE A 51 7.16 -6.35 -3.28
N ASP A 52 7.38 -5.03 -3.38
CA ASP A 52 8.58 -4.41 -3.95
C ASP A 52 9.18 -3.45 -2.91
N PHE A 53 10.47 -3.64 -2.59
CA PHE A 53 11.22 -2.81 -1.67
C PHE A 53 12.46 -2.19 -2.33
N SER A 54 12.45 -2.10 -3.66
CA SER A 54 13.44 -1.36 -4.41
C SER A 54 13.48 0.11 -3.98
N ARG A 55 14.66 0.73 -4.08
CA ARG A 55 14.87 2.15 -3.76
C ARG A 55 13.88 3.04 -4.51
N ASP A 56 13.59 2.72 -5.77
CA ASP A 56 12.66 3.48 -6.60
C ASP A 56 11.22 3.36 -6.12
N TYR A 57 10.78 2.15 -5.74
CA TYR A 57 9.45 1.95 -5.18
C TYR A 57 9.25 2.74 -3.88
N ILE A 58 10.22 2.63 -2.96
CA ILE A 58 10.20 3.35 -1.68
C ILE A 58 10.18 4.87 -1.92
N ARG A 59 10.99 5.36 -2.86
CA ARG A 59 11.03 6.79 -3.22
C ARG A 59 9.68 7.27 -3.75
N ARG A 60 9.00 6.50 -4.61
CA ARG A 60 7.66 6.85 -5.11
C ARG A 60 6.63 6.96 -3.99
N LEU A 61 6.62 6.01 -3.06
CA LEU A 61 5.72 6.06 -1.89
C LEU A 61 6.04 7.25 -0.98
N GLY A 62 7.32 7.54 -0.75
CA GLY A 62 7.75 8.71 0.03
C GLY A 62 7.32 10.03 -0.61
N HIS A 63 7.43 10.16 -1.93
CA HIS A 63 6.91 11.33 -2.67
C HIS A 63 5.41 11.48 -2.51
N PHE A 64 4.65 10.39 -2.58
CA PHE A 64 3.20 10.42 -2.36
C PHE A 64 2.85 10.92 -0.96
N VAL A 65 3.49 10.39 0.10
CA VAL A 65 3.27 10.86 1.47
C VAL A 65 3.58 12.35 1.60
N LYS A 66 4.71 12.80 1.04
CA LYS A 66 5.09 14.21 1.07
C LYS A 66 4.07 15.10 0.36
N GLN A 67 3.58 14.68 -0.81
CA GLN A 67 2.53 15.41 -1.55
C GLN A 67 1.24 15.54 -0.74
N GLU A 68 0.82 14.50 -0.03
CA GLU A 68 -0.39 14.57 0.80
C GLU A 68 -0.18 15.46 2.04
N ILE A 69 1.02 15.49 2.63
CA ILE A 69 1.36 16.41 3.73
C ILE A 69 1.36 17.87 3.23
N ASP A 70 1.98 18.14 2.09
CA ASP A 70 2.09 19.49 1.51
C ASP A 70 0.69 20.08 1.20
N LYS A 71 -0.30 19.25 0.86
CA LYS A 71 -1.70 19.66 0.68
C LYS A 71 -2.37 20.13 1.96
N LEU A 72 -1.92 19.65 3.12
CA LEU A 72 -2.47 20.01 4.44
C LEU A 72 -1.77 21.22 5.05
N THR A 73 -0.50 21.44 4.71
CA THR A 73 0.34 22.48 5.33
C THR A 73 0.44 23.76 4.52
N ARG A 74 0.11 23.75 3.23
CA ARG A 74 -0.06 24.97 2.43
C ARG A 74 -1.40 25.62 2.73
N THR A 75 -1.44 26.38 3.83
CA THR A 75 -2.41 27.43 4.13
C THR A 75 -1.74 28.78 3.91
#